data_AF-A0A1B7JA29-F1
#
_entry.id   AF-A0A1B7JA29-F1
#
_cell.length_a   1.000
_cell.length_b   1.000
_cell.length_c   1.000
_cell.angle_alpha   90.00
_cell.angle_beta   90.00
_cell.angle_gamma   90.00
#
_symmetry.space_group_name_H-M   'P 1'
#
loop_
_entity.id
_entity.type
_entity.pdbx_description
1 polymer ?
#
loop_
_entity_poly.entity_id
_entity_poly.type
_entity_poly.pdbx_seq_one_letter_code
_entity_poly.pdbx_strand_id
1 'polypeptide(L)'
;MKLTVSTRPVRIEGNYVSVVFNRSHNSMPETAEVKNADQARAFINDYIARNINETPMHLVLTKEGRAFGGFDALNSSLPPAIESSTRL
;
A
#
# COMPACT_ATOMS: atom_id res chain seq x y z
N MET A 1 13.20 -1.70 -10.34
CA MET A 1 12.96 -0.80 -9.19
C MET A 1 12.68 -1.68 -7.99
N LYS A 2 13.16 -1.32 -6.80
CA LYS A 2 12.83 -2.06 -5.59
C LYS A 2 11.68 -1.32 -4.88
N LEU A 3 10.58 -2.01 -4.66
CA LEU A 3 9.33 -1.47 -4.10
C LEU A 3 9.13 -2.07 -2.72
N THR A 4 9.01 -1.21 -1.71
CA THR A 4 8.64 -1.56 -0.35
C THR A 4 7.19 -1.17 -0.10
N VAL A 5 6.41 -2.12 0.39
CA VAL A 5 5.00 -1.96 0.75
C VAL A 5 4.86 -2.09 2.26
N SER A 6 4.14 -1.17 2.87
CA SER A 6 3.74 -1.24 4.27
C SER A 6 2.35 -0.64 4.46
N THR A 7 1.76 -0.83 5.63
CA THR A 7 0.42 -0.30 5.93
C THR A 7 0.39 0.44 7.25
N ARG A 8 -0.54 1.37 7.38
CA ARG A 8 -0.81 2.06 8.65
C ARG A 8 -2.30 2.05 8.95
N PRO A 9 -2.72 1.91 10.21
CA PRO A 9 -4.13 1.99 10.55
C PRO A 9 -4.68 3.37 10.19
N VAL A 10 -5.90 3.41 9.69
CA VAL A 10 -6.62 4.67 9.47
C VAL A 10 -7.89 4.74 10.29
N ARG A 11 -8.33 5.97 10.52
CA ARG A 11 -9.68 6.29 11.00
C ARG A 11 -10.42 7.01 9.89
N ILE A 12 -11.66 6.61 9.64
CA ILE A 12 -12.55 7.22 8.66
C ILE A 12 -13.61 8.03 9.42
N GLU A 13 -13.68 9.33 9.16
CA GLU A 13 -14.63 10.27 9.77
C GLU A 13 -15.39 11.00 8.66
N GLY A 14 -16.54 10.46 8.25
CA GLY A 14 -17.27 10.93 7.07
C GLY A 14 -16.42 10.77 5.81
N ASN A 15 -16.09 11.87 5.14
CA ASN A 15 -15.25 11.88 3.93
C ASN A 15 -13.74 12.01 4.24
N TYR A 16 -13.35 12.09 5.51
CA TYR A 16 -11.96 12.27 5.90
C TYR A 16 -11.32 10.94 6.30
N VAL A 17 -10.10 10.70 5.80
CA VAL A 17 -9.27 9.55 6.17
C VAL A 17 -8.03 10.07 6.88
N SER A 18 -7.85 9.66 8.12
CA SER A 18 -6.72 10.07 8.98
C SER A 18 -5.85 8.88 9.32
N VAL A 19 -4.55 8.98 9.08
CA VAL A 19 -3.57 7.96 9.46
C VAL A 19 -3.34 8.00 10.97
N VAL A 20 -3.53 6.86 11.64
CA VAL A 20 -3.33 6.71 13.07
C VAL A 20 -1.91 6.24 13.33
N PHE A 21 -1.13 7.06 14.04
CA PHE A 21 0.17 6.66 14.53
C PHE A 21 0.01 5.76 15.77
N ASN A 22 -0.01 4.45 15.54
CA ASN A 22 -0.01 3.47 16.62
C ASN A 22 1.36 2.77 16.69
N ARG A 23 2.08 2.97 17.81
CA ARG A 23 3.38 2.32 18.04
C ARG A 23 3.29 0.81 18.23
N SER A 24 2.12 0.26 18.58
CA SER A 24 1.91 -1.18 18.68
C SER A 24 1.51 -1.82 17.35
N HIS A 25 1.26 -1.01 16.31
CA HIS A 25 0.94 -1.54 14.99
C HIS A 25 2.22 -1.98 14.27
N ASN A 26 2.45 -3.29 14.27
CA ASN A 26 3.62 -3.89 13.65
C ASN A 26 3.31 -4.30 12.21
N SER A 27 3.17 -3.33 11.30
CA SER A 27 3.18 -3.65 9.87
C SER A 27 4.62 -4.01 9.49
N MET A 28 4.91 -5.28 9.24
CA MET A 28 6.21 -5.62 8.67
C MET A 28 6.24 -5.13 7.21
N PRO A 29 7.14 -4.21 6.86
CA PRO A 29 7.30 -3.78 5.48
C PRO A 29 7.83 -4.95 4.65
N GLU A 30 7.23 -5.20 3.50
CA GLU A 30 7.70 -6.21 2.55
C GLU A 30 8.31 -5.52 1.35
N THR A 31 9.34 -6.13 0.76
CA THR A 31 10.07 -5.51 -0.35
C THR A 31 10.29 -6.51 -1.48
N ALA A 32 10.06 -6.07 -2.71
CA ALA A 32 10.28 -6.86 -3.92
C ALA A 32 10.88 -6.03 -5.05
N GLU A 33 11.60 -6.69 -5.96
CA GLU A 33 11.97 -6.08 -7.23
C GLU A 33 10.80 -6.14 -8.22
N VAL A 34 10.45 -4.99 -8.78
CA VAL A 34 9.39 -4.84 -9.78
C VAL A 34 9.91 -4.10 -11.01
N LYS A 35 9.46 -4.55 -12.19
CA LYS A 35 9.91 -4.03 -13.50
C LYS A 35 8.84 -3.18 -14.20
N ASN A 36 7.57 -3.35 -13.85
CA ASN A 36 6.44 -2.66 -14.48
C ASN A 36 5.25 -2.53 -13.50
N ALA A 37 4.19 -1.85 -13.96
CA ALA A 37 2.99 -1.61 -13.16
C ALA A 37 2.26 -2.91 -12.77
N ASP A 38 2.21 -3.90 -13.65
CA ASP A 38 1.49 -5.15 -13.39
C ASP A 38 2.17 -5.99 -12.30
N GLN A 39 3.50 -6.06 -12.31
CA GLN A 39 4.27 -6.68 -11.21
C GLN A 39 4.09 -5.94 -9.90
N ALA A 40 4.06 -4.60 -9.93
CA ALA A 40 3.81 -3.80 -8.73
C ALA A 40 2.40 -4.03 -8.17
N ARG A 41 1.37 -4.05 -9.02
CA ARG A 41 -0.02 -4.36 -8.61
C ARG A 41 -0.14 -5.76 -8.04
N ALA A 42 0.43 -6.76 -8.71
CA ALA A 42 0.41 -8.14 -8.24
C ALA A 42 1.05 -8.26 -6.85
N PHE A 43 2.21 -7.64 -6.65
CA PHE A 43 2.90 -7.62 -5.36
C PHE A 43 2.09 -6.90 -4.27
N ILE A 44 1.50 -5.74 -4.58
CA ILE A 44 0.69 -5.00 -3.62
C ILE A 44 -0.60 -5.78 -3.27
N ASN A 45 -1.30 -6.34 -4.27
CA ASN A 45 -2.53 -7.10 -4.06
C ASN A 45 -2.28 -8.35 -3.20
N ASP A 46 -1.15 -9.05 -3.41
CA ASP A 46 -0.73 -10.16 -2.56
C ASP A 46 -0.44 -9.71 -1.11
N TYR A 47 0.27 -8.60 -0.95
CA TYR A 47 0.52 -8.01 0.38
C TYR A 47 -0.80 -7.67 1.10
N ILE A 48 -1.75 -7.03 0.41
CA ILE A 48 -3.05 -6.66 0.96
C ILE A 48 -3.80 -7.92 1.42
N ALA A 49 -3.87 -8.95 0.57
CA ALA A 49 -4.61 -10.17 0.87
C ALA A 49 -4.07 -10.93 2.10
N ARG A 50 -2.76 -10.82 2.38
CA ARG A 50 -2.12 -11.48 3.53
C ARG A 50 -2.14 -10.67 4.82
N ASN A 51 -2.20 -9.34 4.73
CA ASN A 51 -1.96 -8.46 5.88
C ASN A 51 -3.16 -7.62 6.32
N ILE A 52 -4.24 -7.53 5.52
CA ILE A 52 -5.40 -6.68 5.81
C ILE A 52 -6.63 -7.54 6.07
N ASN A 53 -7.11 -7.55 7.32
CA ASN A 53 -8.17 -8.46 7.77
C ASN A 53 -9.45 -7.74 8.26
N GLU A 54 -9.33 -6.75 9.15
CA GLU A 54 -10.51 -6.24 9.89
C GLU A 54 -10.65 -4.72 9.93
N THR A 55 -9.55 -3.96 9.80
CA THR A 55 -9.58 -2.49 9.86
C THR A 55 -9.11 -1.90 8.54
N PRO A 56 -9.72 -0.81 8.07
CA PRO A 56 -9.19 -0.06 6.94
C PRO A 56 -7.78 0.45 7.25
N MET A 57 -6.92 0.39 6.23
CA MET A 57 -5.50 0.74 6.35
C MET A 57 -5.12 1.72 5.26
N HIS A 58 -4.08 2.53 5.48
CA HIS A 58 -3.43 3.31 4.44
C HIS A 58 -2.25 2.52 3.89
N LEU A 59 -2.19 2.37 2.58
CA LEU A 59 -1.06 1.74 1.90
C LEU A 59 0.07 2.77 1.73
N VAL A 60 1.28 2.40 2.17
CA VAL A 60 2.47 3.22 2.03
C VAL A 60 3.44 2.52 1.08
N LEU A 61 3.74 3.18 -0.04
CA LEU A 61 4.71 2.72 -1.02
C LEU A 61 6.00 3.53 -0.95
N THR A 62 7.12 2.84 -0.80
CA THR A 62 8.47 3.43 -0.89
C THR A 62 9.22 2.78 -2.04
N LYS A 63 9.90 3.57 -2.87
CA LYS A 63 10.72 3.05 -3.96
C LYS A 63 12.20 3.33 -3.75
N GLU A 64 13.03 2.37 -4.13
CA GLU A 64 14.48 2.50 -4.25
C GLU A 64 14.88 2.32 -5.73
N GLY A 65 15.77 3.19 -6.20
CA GLY A 65 16.26 3.22 -7.58
C GLY A 65 15.34 3.96 -8.56
N ARG A 66 15.64 3.81 -9.86
CA ARG A 66 14.88 4.45 -10.94
C ARG A 66 13.50 3.81 -11.06
N ALA A 67 12.47 4.65 -11.08
CA ALA A 67 11.09 4.21 -11.29
C ALA A 67 10.89 3.66 -12.70
N PHE A 68 10.05 2.64 -12.83
CA PHE A 68 9.55 2.22 -14.14
C PHE A 68 8.54 3.25 -14.67
N GLY A 69 8.34 3.30 -15.99
CA GLY A 69 7.37 4.22 -16.59
C GLY A 69 5.93 3.93 -16.11
N GLY A 70 5.24 4.94 -15.60
CA GLY A 70 3.88 4.81 -15.08
C GLY A 70 3.78 4.54 -13.56
N PHE A 71 4.90 4.52 -12.83
CA PHE A 71 4.88 4.39 -11.37
C PHE A 71 4.09 5.53 -10.70
N ASP A 72 4.28 6.78 -11.14
CA ASP A 72 3.60 7.92 -10.51
C ASP A 72 2.08 7.84 -10.70
N ALA A 73 1.62 7.38 -11.88
CA ALA A 73 0.20 7.13 -12.14
C ALA A 73 -0.36 6.02 -11.24
N LEU A 74 0.39 4.93 -11.06
CA LEU A 74 0.03 3.86 -10.12
C LEU A 74 -0.07 4.43 -8.69
N ASN A 75 0.93 5.18 -8.23
CA ASN A 75 0.97 5.74 -6.88
C ASN A 75 -0.18 6.73 -6.62
N SER A 76 -0.53 7.55 -7.61
CA SER A 76 -1.67 8.48 -7.51
C SER A 76 -3.03 7.80 -7.60
N SER A 77 -3.12 6.59 -8.18
CA SER A 77 -4.37 5.83 -8.26
C SER A 77 -4.72 5.07 -6.96
N LEU A 78 -3.81 5.03 -5.99
CA LEU A 78 -4.04 4.30 -4.75
C LEU A 78 -5.17 4.97 -3.95
N PRO A 79 -6.15 4.20 -3.47
CA PRO A 79 -7.20 4.75 -2.63
C PRO A 79 -6.62 5.21 -1.28
N PRO A 80 -7.22 6.24 -0.65
CA PRO A 80 -6.74 6.77 0.62
C PRO A 80 -6.83 5.75 1.77
N ALA A 81 -7.81 4.83 1.68
CA ALA A 81 -7.97 3.69 2.57
C ALA A 81 -8.15 2.41 1.73
N ILE A 82 -7.56 1.32 2.20
CA ILE A 82 -7.66 -0.03 1.64
C ILE A 82 -8.28 -0.97 2.67
N GLU A 83 -9.04 -1.93 2.17
CA GLU A 83 -9.65 -3.03 2.91
C GLU A 83 -9.16 -4.37 2.35
N SER A 84 -9.49 -5.48 3.01
CA SER A 84 -9.12 -6.83 2.57
C SER A 84 -9.63 -7.16 1.14
N SER A 85 -10.73 -6.53 0.73
CA SER A 85 -11.37 -6.67 -0.57
C SER A 85 -10.75 -5.78 -1.67
N THR A 86 -9.89 -4.81 -1.32
CA THR A 86 -9.34 -3.86 -2.29
C THR A 86 -8.44 -4.56 -3.33
N ARG A 87 -8.62 -4.20 -4.60
CA ARG A 87 -7.80 -4.67 -5.74
C ARG A 87 -7.39 -3.49 -6.61
N LEU A 88 -6.09 -3.42 -6.93
CA LEU A 88 -5.44 -2.37 -7.73
C LEU A 88 -5.11 -2.84 -9.16
#